data_AF-A0A349LWH0-F1
#
_entry.id   AF-A0A349LWH0-F1
#
_cell.length_a   1.000
_cell.length_b   1.000
_cell.length_c   1.000
_cell.angle_alpha   90.00
_cell.angle_beta   90.00
_cell.angle_gamma   90.00
#
_symmetry.space_group_name_H-M   'P 1'
#
loop_
_entity.id
_entity.type
_entity.pdbx_description
1 polymer ?
#
loop_
_entity_poly.entity_id
_entity_poly.type
_entity_poly.pdbx_seq_one_letter_code
_entity_poly.pdbx_strand_id
1 'polypeptide(L)'
;MTKIGVFPGKFLPPHRGHLTAILRAHALCDKLYVAVSERPIEDGQLCAEAGIRYVPGVLRQRWLAQELQGLGIDVVLIDESNIAPFPDGWHDYAALVKQAVPAPIDLIFGGEESYRAGHNQHFAGIEYRVLDPLRSQWPISGTEIRQTPYQHWDYIVSAARPFFAKRVLITGPESCGKTTLTHKLAKVFCTSWSSELGRQYQIDEVGGNGDLFDLDDFNRIAHLQYEQDLEALKQANKVCFFDTDAVVTAFFSEVFLGTIADRIPPYIDPCKYDLVIMLQPTVPWVADGLRELGDSQVRQQTASQLLAMYHAYGFATEQFLLVESPDYYERLELCISAVTKLLQQGWRLLSTGCQSA
;
A
#
# COMPACT_ATOMS: atom_id res chain seq x y z
N MET A 1 -41.15 -9.87 5.94
CA MET A 1 -40.53 -8.59 5.59
C MET A 1 -39.02 -8.80 5.63
N THR A 2 -38.29 -8.28 4.65
CA THR A 2 -36.82 -8.34 4.62
C THR A 2 -36.27 -7.53 5.78
N LYS A 3 -35.50 -8.16 6.66
CA LYS A 3 -34.89 -7.53 7.82
C LYS A 3 -33.63 -6.75 7.41
N ILE A 4 -33.65 -5.43 7.51
CA ILE A 4 -32.55 -4.54 7.11
C ILE A 4 -31.70 -4.16 8.32
N GLY A 5 -30.41 -4.46 8.25
CA GLY A 5 -29.43 -4.10 9.26
C GLY A 5 -28.48 -3.00 8.81
N VAL A 6 -27.99 -2.20 9.76
CA VAL A 6 -26.93 -1.21 9.55
C VAL A 6 -25.79 -1.43 10.54
N PHE A 7 -24.54 -1.43 10.07
CA PHE A 7 -23.35 -1.48 10.90
C PHE A 7 -22.52 -0.20 10.67
N PRO A 8 -22.67 0.83 11.52
CA PRO A 8 -21.87 2.05 11.44
C PRO A 8 -20.48 1.87 12.05
N GLY A 9 -19.51 2.61 11.55
CA GLY A 9 -18.18 2.69 12.14
C GLY A 9 -17.26 3.64 11.42
N LYS A 10 -16.22 4.11 12.14
CA LYS A 10 -15.17 4.94 11.53
C LYS A 10 -14.23 4.10 10.65
N PHE A 11 -13.94 2.85 11.02
CA PHE A 11 -13.05 1.95 10.26
C PHE A 11 -11.71 2.58 9.87
N LEU A 12 -11.00 3.18 10.84
CA LEU A 12 -9.76 3.90 10.58
C LEU A 12 -8.56 3.20 11.25
N PRO A 13 -7.94 2.18 10.64
CA PRO A 13 -8.40 1.43 9.47
C PRO A 13 -9.41 0.32 9.84
N PRO A 14 -10.08 -0.33 8.86
CA PRO A 14 -10.81 -1.57 9.09
C PRO A 14 -9.85 -2.69 9.54
N HIS A 15 -10.35 -3.59 10.38
CA HIS A 15 -9.54 -4.67 10.96
C HIS A 15 -10.38 -5.93 11.20
N ARG A 16 -9.72 -7.05 11.53
CA ARG A 16 -10.33 -8.37 11.72
C ARG A 16 -11.48 -8.40 12.72
N GLY A 17 -11.38 -7.61 13.78
CA GLY A 17 -12.49 -7.36 14.72
C GLY A 17 -13.74 -6.81 14.03
N HIS A 18 -13.61 -5.70 13.28
CA HIS A 18 -14.70 -5.14 12.48
C HIS A 18 -15.26 -6.17 11.49
N LEU A 19 -14.40 -6.84 10.72
CA LEU A 19 -14.84 -7.82 9.71
C LEU A 19 -15.67 -8.94 10.35
N THR A 20 -15.21 -9.48 11.49
CA THR A 20 -15.95 -10.53 12.21
C THR A 20 -17.30 -10.03 12.73
N ALA A 21 -17.35 -8.81 13.27
CA ALA A 21 -18.59 -8.22 13.76
C ALA A 21 -19.58 -7.93 12.61
N ILE A 22 -19.10 -7.44 11.46
CA ILE A 22 -19.89 -7.22 10.25
C ILE A 22 -20.47 -8.55 9.73
N LEU A 23 -19.67 -9.62 9.66
CA LEU A 23 -20.16 -10.92 9.20
C LEU A 23 -21.19 -11.53 10.16
N ARG A 24 -21.03 -11.31 11.47
CA ARG A 24 -22.04 -11.69 12.47
C ARG A 24 -23.33 -10.88 12.33
N ALA A 25 -23.22 -9.58 12.09
CA ALA A 25 -24.36 -8.71 11.82
C ALA A 25 -25.11 -9.14 10.55
N HIS A 26 -24.37 -9.48 9.49
CA HIS A 26 -24.92 -10.01 8.24
C HIS A 26 -25.71 -11.30 8.47
N ALA A 27 -25.24 -12.20 9.34
CA ALA A 27 -25.97 -13.43 9.69
C ALA A 27 -27.26 -13.19 10.52
N LEU A 28 -27.52 -11.96 10.97
CA LEU A 28 -28.67 -11.60 11.82
C LEU A 28 -29.72 -10.74 11.09
N CYS A 29 -29.53 -10.47 9.80
CA CYS A 29 -30.43 -9.71 8.94
C CYS A 29 -30.43 -10.28 7.51
N ASP A 30 -31.41 -9.90 6.69
CA ASP A 30 -31.51 -10.37 5.30
C ASP A 30 -30.69 -9.49 4.34
N LYS A 31 -30.46 -8.22 4.72
CA LYS A 31 -29.62 -7.26 3.98
C LYS A 31 -28.89 -6.38 4.98
N LEU A 32 -27.59 -6.20 4.78
CA LEU A 32 -26.75 -5.37 5.64
C LEU A 32 -26.17 -4.18 4.85
N TYR A 33 -26.22 -3.00 5.47
CA TYR A 33 -25.48 -1.82 5.06
C TYR A 33 -24.36 -1.54 6.06
N VAL A 34 -23.11 -1.45 5.59
CA VAL A 34 -21.98 -1.00 6.40
C VAL A 34 -21.78 0.49 6.14
N ALA A 35 -21.98 1.31 7.17
CA ALA A 35 -21.91 2.76 7.06
C ALA A 35 -20.55 3.26 7.57
N VAL A 36 -19.70 3.72 6.65
CA VAL A 36 -18.40 4.32 6.95
C VAL A 36 -18.60 5.77 7.34
N SER A 37 -18.34 6.10 8.60
CA SER A 37 -18.38 7.47 9.12
C SER A 37 -17.06 8.18 8.87
N GLU A 38 -17.10 9.37 8.27
CA GLU A 38 -15.95 10.22 8.00
C GLU A 38 -16.13 11.61 8.63
N ARG A 39 -15.06 12.08 9.29
CA ARG A 39 -14.89 13.48 9.70
C ARG A 39 -13.47 13.90 9.29
N PRO A 40 -13.27 14.51 8.11
CA PRO A 40 -11.96 14.63 7.51
C PRO A 40 -10.92 15.37 8.37
N ILE A 41 -11.35 16.39 9.11
CA ILE A 41 -10.46 17.18 9.97
C ILE A 41 -9.97 16.33 11.15
N GLU A 42 -10.89 15.74 11.90
CA GLU A 42 -10.58 14.93 13.08
C GLU A 42 -9.91 13.60 12.72
N ASP A 43 -10.35 12.95 11.64
CA ASP A 43 -9.72 11.73 11.11
C ASP A 43 -8.30 12.02 10.63
N GLY A 44 -8.07 13.18 10.00
CA GLY A 44 -6.76 13.70 9.63
C GLY A 44 -5.85 13.91 10.84
N GLN A 45 -6.35 14.54 11.89
CA GLN A 45 -5.62 14.73 13.16
C GLN A 45 -5.23 13.39 13.79
N LEU A 46 -6.15 12.42 13.87
CA LEU A 46 -5.86 11.09 14.40
C LEU A 46 -4.80 10.33 13.59
N CYS A 47 -4.73 10.56 12.27
CA CYS A 47 -3.69 9.99 11.42
C CYS A 47 -2.34 10.68 11.64
N ALA A 48 -2.34 12.02 11.69
CA ALA A 48 -1.15 12.83 11.91
C ALA A 48 -0.51 12.56 13.28
N GLU A 49 -1.30 12.47 14.35
CA GLU A 49 -0.85 12.11 15.70
C GLU A 49 -0.19 10.73 15.74
N ALA A 50 -0.69 9.79 14.93
CA ALA A 50 -0.14 8.45 14.80
C ALA A 50 1.06 8.38 13.81
N GLY A 51 1.40 9.47 13.13
CA GLY A 51 2.48 9.51 12.15
C GLY A 51 2.15 8.82 10.82
N ILE A 52 0.87 8.56 10.55
CA ILE A 52 0.41 7.91 9.32
C ILE A 52 -0.20 8.92 8.33
N ARG A 53 -0.24 8.56 7.05
CA ARG A 53 -0.94 9.35 6.04
C ARG A 53 -2.43 9.37 6.35
N TYR A 54 -3.11 10.46 5.96
CA TYR A 54 -4.57 10.51 6.06
C TYR A 54 -5.20 9.33 5.29
N VAL A 55 -6.24 8.73 5.87
CA VAL A 55 -7.00 7.64 5.25
C VAL A 55 -8.43 8.12 4.96
N PRO A 56 -8.71 8.57 3.73
CA PRO A 56 -10.03 9.07 3.34
C PRO A 56 -11.14 8.03 3.56
N GLY A 57 -12.35 8.50 3.85
CA GLY A 57 -13.55 7.68 3.99
C GLY A 57 -13.84 6.84 2.75
N VAL A 58 -13.65 7.43 1.56
CA VAL A 58 -13.75 6.71 0.28
C VAL A 58 -12.76 5.55 0.18
N LEU A 59 -11.53 5.70 0.71
CA LEU A 59 -10.53 4.64 0.72
C LEU A 59 -10.93 3.51 1.68
N ARG A 60 -11.43 3.87 2.87
CA ARG A 60 -11.98 2.91 3.85
C ARG A 60 -13.19 2.16 3.30
N GLN A 61 -14.09 2.87 2.60
CA GLN A 61 -15.23 2.29 1.88
C GLN A 61 -14.77 1.30 0.82
N ARG A 62 -13.77 1.65 0.01
CA ARG A 62 -13.20 0.76 -1.00
C ARG A 62 -12.63 -0.52 -0.39
N TRP A 63 -11.86 -0.40 0.70
CA TRP A 63 -11.31 -1.58 1.39
C TRP A 63 -12.40 -2.50 1.90
N LEU A 64 -13.43 -1.96 2.56
CA LEU A 64 -14.55 -2.76 3.05
C LEU A 64 -15.35 -3.39 1.90
N ALA A 65 -15.61 -2.65 0.82
CA ALA A 65 -16.31 -3.18 -0.35
C ALA A 65 -15.53 -4.36 -0.99
N GLN A 66 -14.21 -4.28 -1.03
CA GLN A 66 -13.36 -5.37 -1.51
C GLN A 66 -13.40 -6.59 -0.57
N GLU A 67 -13.31 -6.39 0.74
CA GLU A 67 -13.33 -7.47 1.74
C GLU A 67 -14.69 -8.18 1.81
N LEU A 68 -15.78 -7.46 1.54
CA LEU A 68 -17.16 -7.95 1.65
C LEU A 68 -17.77 -8.35 0.29
N GLN A 69 -16.95 -8.35 -0.77
CA GLN A 69 -17.39 -8.68 -2.12
C GLN A 69 -18.07 -10.06 -2.18
N GLY A 70 -19.16 -10.15 -2.96
CA GLY A 70 -19.91 -11.40 -3.15
C GLY A 70 -20.85 -11.77 -1.99
N LEU A 71 -20.88 -11.02 -0.89
CA LEU A 71 -21.77 -11.29 0.25
C LEU A 71 -23.12 -10.56 0.18
N GLY A 72 -23.32 -9.68 -0.81
CA GLY A 72 -24.54 -8.86 -0.90
C GLY A 72 -24.64 -7.76 0.17
N ILE A 73 -23.53 -7.44 0.84
CA ILE A 73 -23.42 -6.35 1.81
C ILE A 73 -23.07 -5.06 1.06
N ASP A 74 -23.85 -4.00 1.27
CA ASP A 74 -23.57 -2.70 0.66
C ASP A 74 -22.74 -1.83 1.61
N VAL A 75 -21.76 -1.11 1.09
CA VAL A 75 -20.92 -0.19 1.89
C VAL A 75 -21.22 1.24 1.48
N VAL A 76 -21.73 2.04 2.42
CA VAL A 76 -22.10 3.44 2.20
C VAL A 76 -21.16 4.37 2.97
N LEU A 77 -20.95 5.58 2.48
CA LEU A 77 -20.14 6.61 3.12
C LEU A 77 -21.06 7.68 3.72
N ILE A 78 -20.80 8.06 4.97
CA ILE A 78 -21.49 9.13 5.69
C ILE A 78 -20.46 10.20 6.04
N ASP A 79 -20.65 11.40 5.50
CA ASP A 79 -19.88 12.59 5.86
C ASP A 79 -20.54 13.30 7.04
N GLU A 80 -19.84 13.33 8.17
CA GLU A 80 -20.30 13.94 9.42
C GLU A 80 -19.71 15.35 9.63
N SER A 81 -19.08 15.95 8.62
CA SER A 81 -18.40 17.26 8.75
C SER A 81 -19.32 18.40 9.20
N ASN A 82 -20.61 18.33 8.84
CA ASN A 82 -21.58 19.40 9.08
C ASN A 82 -22.45 19.18 10.32
N ILE A 83 -22.12 18.20 11.17
CA ILE A 83 -22.86 17.88 12.38
C ILE A 83 -21.96 18.02 13.61
N ALA A 84 -22.58 18.29 14.78
CA ALA A 84 -21.84 18.33 16.03
C ALA A 84 -21.14 16.97 16.30
N PRO A 85 -19.94 16.98 16.89
CA PRO A 85 -19.27 15.73 17.26
C PRO A 85 -20.05 14.99 18.35
N PHE A 86 -19.75 13.70 18.51
CA PHE A 86 -20.24 12.93 19.65
C PHE A 86 -19.80 13.59 20.98
N PRO A 87 -20.69 13.72 21.99
CA PRO A 87 -22.03 13.14 22.08
C PRO A 87 -23.20 14.02 21.60
N ASP A 88 -22.97 15.25 21.13
CA ASP A 88 -24.06 16.22 20.90
C ASP A 88 -24.75 16.05 19.54
N GLY A 89 -24.12 15.39 18.57
CA GLY A 89 -24.62 15.25 17.19
C GLY A 89 -25.65 14.15 16.91
N TRP A 90 -26.22 13.48 17.91
CA TRP A 90 -27.06 12.28 17.69
C TRP A 90 -28.26 12.48 16.77
N HIS A 91 -28.94 13.63 16.85
CA HIS A 91 -30.12 13.91 16.04
C HIS A 91 -29.77 13.97 14.55
N ASP A 92 -28.77 14.77 14.20
CA ASP A 92 -28.34 14.96 12.81
C ASP A 92 -27.66 13.69 12.28
N TYR A 93 -26.87 12.99 13.12
CA TYR A 93 -26.30 11.69 12.80
C TYR A 93 -27.38 10.67 12.40
N ALA A 94 -28.48 10.58 13.15
CA ALA A 94 -29.57 9.67 12.83
C ALA A 94 -30.26 10.01 11.50
N ALA A 95 -30.34 11.29 11.14
CA ALA A 95 -30.84 11.72 9.84
C ALA A 95 -29.90 11.28 8.70
N LEU A 96 -28.59 11.48 8.86
CA LEU A 96 -27.59 11.06 7.87
C LEU A 96 -27.61 9.54 7.63
N VAL A 97 -27.69 8.73 8.69
CA VAL A 97 -27.77 7.27 8.56
C VAL A 97 -29.03 6.85 7.80
N LYS A 98 -30.19 7.44 8.10
CA LYS A 98 -31.46 7.16 7.41
C LYS A 98 -31.44 7.62 5.95
N GLN A 99 -30.70 8.69 5.63
CA GLN A 99 -30.53 9.18 4.26
C GLN A 99 -29.60 8.29 3.44
N ALA A 100 -28.54 7.76 4.06
CA ALA A 100 -27.54 6.93 3.39
C ALA A 100 -28.05 5.51 3.06
N VAL A 101 -29.05 5.02 3.80
CA VAL A 101 -29.62 3.68 3.63
C VAL A 101 -30.93 3.76 2.83
N PRO A 102 -31.03 3.17 1.62
CA PRO A 102 -32.19 3.31 0.74
C PRO A 102 -33.39 2.43 1.14
N ALA A 103 -33.47 2.03 2.41
CA ALA A 103 -34.51 1.13 2.93
C ALA A 103 -34.84 1.43 4.40
N PRO A 104 -36.06 1.09 4.88
CA PRO A 104 -36.38 1.15 6.30
C PRO A 104 -35.43 0.26 7.12
N ILE A 105 -34.82 0.81 8.17
CA ILE A 105 -33.85 0.11 9.01
C ILE A 105 -34.60 -0.60 10.15
N ASP A 106 -34.33 -1.88 10.37
CA ASP A 106 -34.89 -2.66 11.49
C ASP A 106 -33.88 -2.81 12.64
N LEU A 107 -32.59 -2.91 12.30
CA LEU A 107 -31.49 -3.20 13.22
C LEU A 107 -30.33 -2.22 13.01
N ILE A 108 -29.76 -1.73 14.10
CA ILE A 108 -28.44 -1.10 14.10
C ILE A 108 -27.52 -1.93 15.00
N PHE A 109 -26.38 -2.31 14.46
CA PHE A 109 -25.35 -3.04 15.19
C PHE A 109 -24.30 -2.08 15.72
N GLY A 110 -23.62 -2.42 16.81
CA GLY A 110 -22.49 -1.63 17.29
C GLY A 110 -21.60 -2.38 18.27
N GLY A 111 -20.49 -1.77 18.66
CA GLY A 111 -19.52 -2.35 19.58
C GLY A 111 -19.63 -1.84 21.02
N GLU A 112 -20.44 -0.81 21.28
CA GLU A 112 -20.42 -0.10 22.57
C GLU A 112 -21.80 -0.01 23.20
N GLU A 113 -21.94 -0.56 24.40
CA GLU A 113 -23.20 -0.50 25.17
C GLU A 113 -23.56 0.93 25.59
N SER A 114 -22.55 1.80 25.75
CA SER A 114 -22.70 3.23 26.07
C SER A 114 -23.55 3.98 25.03
N TYR A 115 -23.61 3.52 23.78
CA TYR A 115 -24.37 4.16 22.71
C TYR A 115 -25.86 3.81 22.72
N ARG A 116 -26.29 2.81 23.50
CA ARG A 116 -27.68 2.34 23.51
C ARG A 116 -28.68 3.44 23.82
N ALA A 117 -28.37 4.32 24.78
CA ALA A 117 -29.26 5.41 25.17
C ALA A 117 -29.52 6.37 23.99
N GLY A 118 -28.47 6.79 23.29
CA GLY A 118 -28.58 7.63 22.09
C GLY A 118 -29.33 6.94 20.96
N HIS A 119 -29.07 5.65 20.73
CA HIS A 119 -29.82 4.87 19.73
C HIS A 119 -31.31 4.80 20.05
N ASN A 120 -31.68 4.45 21.29
CA ASN A 120 -33.08 4.37 21.71
C ASN A 120 -33.81 5.72 21.58
N GLN A 121 -33.11 6.83 21.79
CA GLN A 121 -33.68 8.17 21.69
C GLN A 121 -33.88 8.64 20.24
N HIS A 122 -32.93 8.37 19.35
CA HIS A 122 -32.91 8.97 18.00
C HIS A 122 -33.30 8.01 16.86
N PHE A 123 -33.28 6.71 17.13
CA PHE A 123 -33.69 5.64 16.20
C PHE A 123 -34.93 4.91 16.73
N ALA A 124 -36.01 5.66 16.94
CA ALA A 124 -37.27 5.11 17.44
C ALA A 124 -37.78 3.96 16.56
N GLY A 125 -38.10 2.82 17.19
CA GLY A 125 -38.58 1.62 16.51
C GLY A 125 -37.49 0.73 15.89
N ILE A 126 -36.22 1.09 16.02
CA ILE A 126 -35.07 0.36 15.49
C ILE A 126 -34.33 -0.32 16.64
N GLU A 127 -34.09 -1.62 16.54
CA GLU A 127 -33.39 -2.38 17.58
C GLU A 127 -31.87 -2.10 17.51
N TYR A 128 -31.26 -1.70 18.63
CA TYR A 128 -29.80 -1.60 18.74
C TYR A 128 -29.21 -2.89 19.33
N ARG A 129 -28.29 -3.53 18.60
CA ARG A 129 -27.68 -4.80 19.00
C ARG A 129 -26.16 -4.70 19.09
N VAL A 130 -25.64 -4.92 20.28
CA VAL A 130 -24.20 -4.87 20.54
C VAL A 130 -23.56 -6.22 20.22
N LEU A 131 -22.44 -6.19 19.48
CA LEU A 131 -21.69 -7.38 19.07
C LEU A 131 -20.26 -7.31 19.59
N ASP A 132 -19.86 -8.33 20.36
CA ASP A 132 -18.52 -8.50 20.96
C ASP A 132 -17.95 -7.23 21.64
N PRO A 133 -18.67 -6.64 22.62
CA PRO A 133 -18.25 -5.37 23.25
C PRO A 133 -16.94 -5.49 24.03
N LEU A 134 -16.57 -6.70 24.44
CA LEU A 134 -15.35 -6.98 25.19
C LEU A 134 -14.15 -7.25 24.27
N ARG A 135 -14.33 -7.27 22.95
CA ARG A 135 -13.29 -7.63 21.96
C ARG A 135 -12.59 -8.95 22.32
N SER A 136 -13.39 -9.91 22.78
CA SER A 136 -12.91 -11.15 23.40
C SER A 136 -12.17 -12.05 22.42
N GLN A 137 -12.58 -12.04 21.15
CA GLN A 137 -11.97 -12.86 20.11
C GLN A 137 -10.81 -12.14 19.41
N TRP A 138 -10.98 -10.84 19.12
CA TRP A 138 -9.99 -10.02 18.43
C TRP A 138 -9.70 -8.76 19.24
N PRO A 139 -8.76 -8.83 20.20
CA PRO A 139 -8.46 -7.73 21.11
C PRO A 139 -7.61 -6.66 20.41
N ILE A 140 -8.26 -5.86 19.55
CA ILE A 140 -7.60 -4.82 18.76
C ILE A 140 -8.53 -3.62 18.54
N SER A 141 -7.93 -2.45 18.36
CA SER A 141 -8.59 -1.23 17.94
C SER A 141 -7.92 -0.59 16.72
N GLY A 142 -8.67 0.28 16.03
CA GLY A 142 -8.08 1.13 15.00
C GLY A 142 -6.94 2.00 15.55
N THR A 143 -7.02 2.46 16.79
CA THR A 143 -5.97 3.29 17.43
C THR A 143 -4.66 2.52 17.59
N GLU A 144 -4.70 1.30 18.10
CA GLU A 144 -3.50 0.44 18.23
C GLU A 144 -2.87 0.18 16.86
N ILE A 145 -3.68 -0.12 15.84
CA ILE A 145 -3.15 -0.32 14.48
C ILE A 145 -2.50 0.94 13.92
N ARG A 146 -3.10 2.12 14.10
CA ARG A 146 -2.50 3.38 13.62
C ARG A 146 -1.16 3.65 14.30
N GLN A 147 -1.03 3.36 15.59
CA GLN A 147 0.19 3.61 16.36
C GLN A 147 1.31 2.61 16.03
N THR A 148 1.00 1.32 15.88
CA THR A 148 2.00 0.26 15.70
C THR A 148 1.54 -0.79 14.65
N PRO A 149 1.36 -0.41 13.37
CA PRO A 149 0.75 -1.28 12.36
C PRO A 149 1.50 -2.61 12.14
N TYR A 150 2.83 -2.62 12.29
CA TYR A 150 3.64 -3.84 12.08
C TYR A 150 3.57 -4.83 13.24
N GLN A 151 3.21 -4.38 14.45
CA GLN A 151 2.94 -5.27 15.58
C GLN A 151 1.56 -5.91 15.45
N HIS A 152 0.62 -5.18 14.84
CA HIS A 152 -0.77 -5.60 14.66
C HIS A 152 -1.12 -6.00 13.21
N TRP A 153 -0.11 -6.34 12.40
CA TRP A 153 -0.25 -6.58 10.96
C TRP A 153 -1.33 -7.62 10.63
N ASP A 154 -1.40 -8.69 11.41
CA ASP A 154 -2.35 -9.79 11.21
C ASP A 154 -3.81 -9.42 11.52
N TYR A 155 -4.02 -8.29 12.21
CA TYR A 155 -5.35 -7.73 12.43
C TYR A 155 -5.80 -6.81 11.29
N ILE A 156 -4.88 -6.26 10.49
CA ILE A 156 -5.22 -5.37 9.36
C ILE A 156 -5.86 -6.21 8.26
N VAL A 157 -7.04 -5.78 7.77
CA VAL A 157 -7.69 -6.45 6.64
C VAL A 157 -6.83 -6.38 5.39
N SER A 158 -6.93 -7.39 4.52
CA SER A 158 -6.01 -7.58 3.39
C SER A 158 -5.98 -6.37 2.46
N ALA A 159 -7.14 -5.79 2.14
CA ALA A 159 -7.29 -4.64 1.26
C ALA A 159 -6.60 -3.36 1.79
N ALA A 160 -6.45 -3.24 3.12
CA ALA A 160 -5.81 -2.08 3.76
C ALA A 160 -4.29 -2.23 3.91
N ARG A 161 -3.74 -3.45 3.85
CA ARG A 161 -2.30 -3.70 4.03
C ARG A 161 -1.39 -2.94 3.06
N PRO A 162 -1.71 -2.79 1.75
CA PRO A 162 -0.90 -1.99 0.82
C PRO A 162 -0.66 -0.55 1.26
N PHE A 163 -1.58 0.02 2.03
CA PHE A 163 -1.45 1.37 2.56
C PHE A 163 -0.35 1.47 3.61
N PHE A 164 -0.19 0.42 4.43
CA PHE A 164 0.77 0.32 5.53
C PHE A 164 2.05 -0.44 5.15
N ALA A 165 2.13 -1.05 3.97
CA ALA A 165 3.35 -1.75 3.53
C ALA A 165 4.45 -0.76 3.16
N LYS A 166 5.68 -1.00 3.65
CA LYS A 166 6.88 -0.30 3.19
C LYS A 166 7.27 -0.74 1.79
N ARG A 167 7.80 0.17 0.98
CA ARG A 167 8.22 -0.08 -0.39
C ARG A 167 9.73 0.09 -0.51
N VAL A 168 10.44 -0.98 -0.90
CA VAL A 168 11.90 -0.98 -1.03
C VAL A 168 12.27 -1.25 -2.49
N LEU A 169 12.82 -0.24 -3.15
CA LEU A 169 13.36 -0.38 -4.50
C LEU A 169 14.76 -0.98 -4.45
N ILE A 170 15.05 -1.91 -5.34
CA ILE A 170 16.38 -2.45 -5.59
C ILE A 170 16.77 -2.05 -7.01
N THR A 171 17.82 -1.23 -7.14
CA THR A 171 18.28 -0.66 -8.40
C THR A 171 19.80 -0.78 -8.55
N GLY A 172 20.30 -0.42 -9.72
CA GLY A 172 21.72 -0.50 -10.09
C GLY A 172 21.92 -0.97 -11.53
N PRO A 173 23.15 -0.89 -12.05
CA PRO A 173 23.46 -1.28 -13.43
C PRO A 173 23.37 -2.81 -13.60
N GLU A 174 23.62 -3.26 -14.83
CA GLU A 174 23.59 -4.69 -15.17
C GLU A 174 24.56 -5.52 -14.32
N SER A 175 24.21 -6.80 -14.12
CA SER A 175 25.04 -7.80 -13.45
C SER A 175 25.55 -7.42 -12.04
N CYS A 176 24.74 -6.71 -11.24
CA CYS A 176 25.08 -6.37 -9.86
C CYS A 176 24.41 -7.26 -8.80
N GLY A 177 23.64 -8.27 -9.22
CA GLY A 177 22.95 -9.21 -8.34
C GLY A 177 21.59 -8.73 -7.82
N LYS A 178 20.95 -7.75 -8.49
CA LYS A 178 19.65 -7.16 -8.11
C LYS A 178 18.58 -8.22 -7.88
N THR A 179 18.22 -8.98 -8.92
CA THR A 179 17.20 -10.04 -8.87
C THR A 179 17.46 -11.07 -7.78
N THR A 180 18.72 -11.52 -7.66
CA THR A 180 19.10 -12.47 -6.60
C THR A 180 18.92 -11.86 -5.19
N LEU A 181 19.28 -10.59 -5.00
CA LEU A 181 19.10 -9.89 -3.74
C LEU A 181 17.62 -9.68 -3.43
N THR A 182 16.82 -9.24 -4.40
CA THR A 182 15.36 -9.07 -4.29
C THR A 182 14.72 -10.36 -3.78
N HIS A 183 15.02 -11.49 -4.41
CA HIS A 183 14.49 -12.79 -3.99
C HIS A 183 14.97 -13.21 -2.60
N LYS A 184 16.24 -12.96 -2.25
CA LYS A 184 16.77 -13.27 -0.92
C LYS A 184 16.08 -12.46 0.16
N LEU A 185 15.92 -11.15 -0.04
CA LEU A 185 15.25 -10.27 0.91
C LEU A 185 13.78 -10.65 1.06
N ALA A 186 13.06 -10.89 -0.03
CA ALA A 186 11.68 -11.32 0.03
C ALA A 186 11.49 -12.61 0.84
N LYS A 187 12.40 -13.58 0.69
CA LYS A 187 12.41 -14.83 1.47
C LYS A 187 12.74 -14.60 2.94
N VAL A 188 13.72 -13.75 3.26
CA VAL A 188 14.11 -13.42 4.64
C VAL A 188 12.96 -12.74 5.39
N PHE A 189 12.24 -11.82 4.73
CA PHE A 189 11.12 -11.08 5.33
C PHE A 189 9.75 -11.75 5.12
N CYS A 190 9.70 -12.95 4.54
CA CYS A 190 8.48 -13.69 4.24
C CYS A 190 7.41 -12.82 3.56
N THR A 191 7.78 -12.19 2.46
CA THR A 191 6.96 -11.21 1.74
C THR A 191 7.05 -11.37 0.22
N SER A 192 6.29 -10.55 -0.50
CA SER A 192 6.23 -10.48 -1.96
C SER A 192 7.30 -9.57 -2.57
N TRP A 193 7.47 -9.70 -3.88
CA TRP A 193 8.30 -8.82 -4.70
C TRP A 193 7.76 -8.71 -6.12
N SER A 194 8.15 -7.67 -6.85
CA SER A 194 8.06 -7.60 -8.32
C SER A 194 9.42 -7.87 -8.96
N SER A 195 9.41 -8.44 -10.16
CA SER A 195 10.61 -8.76 -10.94
C SER A 195 10.88 -7.68 -11.98
N GLU A 196 12.11 -7.61 -12.48
CA GLU A 196 12.52 -6.75 -13.60
C GLU A 196 11.79 -7.17 -14.88
N LEU A 197 10.79 -6.40 -15.30
CA LEU A 197 9.98 -6.72 -16.47
C LEU A 197 10.76 -6.58 -17.78
N GLY A 198 11.63 -5.57 -17.90
CA GLY A 198 12.38 -5.32 -19.13
C GLY A 198 13.16 -6.55 -19.60
N ARG A 199 13.70 -7.34 -18.66
CA ARG A 199 14.37 -8.61 -18.94
C ARG A 199 13.43 -9.70 -19.45
N GLN A 200 12.26 -9.86 -18.82
CA GLN A 200 11.28 -10.84 -19.26
C GLN A 200 10.75 -10.47 -20.65
N TYR A 201 10.46 -9.18 -20.87
CA TYR A 201 10.00 -8.65 -22.15
C TYR A 201 11.05 -8.84 -23.24
N GLN A 202 12.34 -8.61 -22.93
CA GLN A 202 13.43 -8.82 -23.89
C GLN A 202 13.41 -10.25 -24.44
N ILE A 203 13.20 -11.24 -23.56
CA ILE A 203 13.18 -12.66 -23.94
C ILE A 203 11.92 -12.99 -24.74
N ASP A 204 10.76 -12.58 -24.24
CA ASP A 204 9.47 -13.05 -24.74
C ASP A 204 9.03 -12.36 -26.03
N GLU A 205 9.25 -11.04 -26.14
CA GLU A 205 8.65 -10.22 -27.21
C GLU A 205 9.67 -9.85 -28.30
N VAL A 206 10.94 -9.64 -27.94
CA VAL A 206 12.02 -9.29 -28.90
C VAL A 206 13.06 -10.42 -29.08
N GLY A 207 12.74 -11.63 -28.62
CA GLY A 207 13.50 -12.84 -28.91
C GLY A 207 14.92 -12.86 -28.33
N GLY A 208 15.15 -12.11 -27.25
CA GLY A 208 16.45 -11.93 -26.61
C GLY A 208 17.37 -10.92 -27.29
N ASN A 209 16.91 -10.20 -28.31
CA ASN A 209 17.72 -9.19 -29.00
C ASN A 209 17.34 -7.78 -28.55
N GLY A 210 18.20 -7.13 -27.76
CA GLY A 210 17.99 -5.76 -27.28
C GLY A 210 17.92 -4.71 -28.39
N ASP A 211 18.58 -4.96 -29.53
CA ASP A 211 18.58 -4.03 -30.67
C ASP A 211 17.20 -3.88 -31.35
N LEU A 212 16.27 -4.79 -31.06
CA LEU A 212 14.93 -4.79 -31.66
C LEU A 212 13.90 -4.02 -30.83
N PHE A 213 14.27 -3.48 -29.67
CA PHE A 213 13.38 -2.63 -28.90
C PHE A 213 12.98 -1.38 -29.69
N ASP A 214 11.73 -0.98 -29.56
CA ASP A 214 11.26 0.35 -29.96
C ASP A 214 10.70 1.16 -28.77
N LEU A 215 10.29 2.41 -29.04
CA LEU A 215 9.75 3.29 -27.99
C LEU A 215 8.40 2.81 -27.44
N ASP A 216 7.59 2.08 -28.22
CA ASP A 216 6.32 1.53 -27.74
C ASP A 216 6.57 0.35 -26.79
N ASP A 217 7.60 -0.46 -27.03
CA ASP A 217 8.03 -1.51 -26.11
C ASP A 217 8.39 -0.94 -24.73
N PHE A 218 9.20 0.13 -24.67
CA PHE A 218 9.54 0.77 -23.39
C PHE A 218 8.32 1.36 -22.69
N ASN A 219 7.40 1.97 -23.44
CA ASN A 219 6.14 2.47 -22.90
C ASN A 219 5.29 1.32 -22.31
N ARG A 220 5.26 0.16 -22.98
CA ARG A 220 4.54 -1.02 -22.53
C ARG A 220 5.21 -1.65 -21.31
N ILE A 221 6.54 -1.72 -21.27
CA ILE A 221 7.31 -2.19 -20.11
C ILE A 221 7.00 -1.33 -18.89
N ALA A 222 7.04 0.01 -19.01
CA ALA A 222 6.75 0.89 -17.87
C ALA A 222 5.34 0.65 -17.29
N HIS A 223 4.34 0.51 -18.15
CA HIS A 223 2.97 0.23 -17.73
C HIS A 223 2.82 -1.15 -17.05
N LEU A 224 3.33 -2.20 -17.67
CA LEU A 224 3.20 -3.56 -17.16
C LEU A 224 3.98 -3.76 -15.85
N GLN A 225 5.15 -3.11 -15.70
CA GLN A 225 5.91 -3.13 -14.45
C GLN A 225 5.10 -2.46 -13.33
N TYR A 226 4.45 -1.34 -13.63
CA TYR A 226 3.58 -0.66 -12.66
C TYR A 226 2.43 -1.56 -12.18
N GLU A 227 1.76 -2.28 -13.07
CA GLU A 227 0.71 -3.23 -12.70
C GLU A 227 1.27 -4.41 -11.87
N GLN A 228 2.42 -4.95 -12.25
CA GLN A 228 3.10 -6.00 -11.48
C GLN A 228 3.47 -5.54 -10.06
N ASP A 229 3.95 -4.30 -9.93
CA ASP A 229 4.28 -3.68 -8.65
C ASP A 229 3.04 -3.55 -7.75
N LEU A 230 1.89 -3.15 -8.32
CA LEU A 230 0.63 -3.08 -7.60
C LEU A 230 0.18 -4.46 -7.10
N GLU A 231 0.33 -5.51 -7.91
CA GLU A 231 -0.02 -6.86 -7.50
C GLU A 231 0.91 -7.41 -6.41
N ALA A 232 2.22 -7.22 -6.55
CA ALA A 232 3.18 -7.56 -5.51
C ALA A 232 2.83 -6.89 -4.18
N LEU A 233 2.48 -5.59 -4.22
CA LEU A 233 2.13 -4.83 -3.03
C LEU A 233 0.88 -5.36 -2.31
N LYS A 234 -0.12 -5.91 -3.03
CA LYS A 234 -1.31 -6.54 -2.42
C LYS A 234 -0.95 -7.75 -1.56
N GLN A 235 0.08 -8.48 -1.94
CA GLN A 235 0.55 -9.69 -1.26
C GLN A 235 1.63 -9.42 -0.21
N ALA A 236 1.99 -8.15 0.01
CA ALA A 236 3.08 -7.79 0.89
C ALA A 236 2.80 -8.13 2.36
N ASN A 237 3.84 -8.57 3.06
CA ASN A 237 3.90 -8.73 4.49
C ASN A 237 4.85 -7.67 5.07
N LYS A 238 4.28 -6.55 5.53
CA LYS A 238 4.94 -5.36 6.12
C LYS A 238 5.84 -4.57 5.16
N VAL A 239 6.55 -5.23 4.25
CA VAL A 239 7.44 -4.61 3.26
C VAL A 239 7.30 -5.33 1.92
N CYS A 240 7.41 -4.61 0.80
CA CYS A 240 7.43 -5.16 -0.55
C CYS A 240 8.73 -4.73 -1.25
N PHE A 241 9.33 -5.65 -2.01
CA PHE A 241 10.56 -5.39 -2.76
C PHE A 241 10.28 -5.23 -4.25
N PHE A 242 10.94 -4.27 -4.90
CA PHE A 242 10.76 -3.98 -6.31
C PHE A 242 12.11 -4.11 -7.01
N ASP A 243 12.24 -5.07 -7.93
CA ASP A 243 13.44 -5.21 -8.78
C ASP A 243 13.31 -4.25 -9.96
N THR A 244 13.99 -3.11 -9.88
CA THR A 244 13.94 -1.97 -10.83
C THR A 244 12.63 -1.17 -10.80
N ASP A 245 12.59 -0.08 -11.58
CA ASP A 245 11.46 0.84 -11.67
C ASP A 245 11.41 1.60 -13.02
N ALA A 246 10.50 2.56 -13.13
CA ALA A 246 10.35 3.40 -14.31
C ALA A 246 11.59 4.25 -14.62
N VAL A 247 12.40 4.64 -13.62
CA VAL A 247 13.68 5.33 -13.88
C VAL A 247 14.67 4.41 -14.60
N VAL A 248 14.78 3.15 -14.19
CA VAL A 248 15.62 2.17 -14.90
C VAL A 248 15.10 1.95 -16.34
N THR A 249 13.78 1.92 -16.51
CA THR A 249 13.18 1.79 -17.86
C THR A 249 13.50 3.00 -18.74
N ALA A 250 13.40 4.22 -18.20
CA ALA A 250 13.78 5.46 -18.90
C ALA A 250 15.27 5.47 -19.26
N PHE A 251 16.12 5.03 -18.33
CA PHE A 251 17.56 4.93 -18.55
C PHE A 251 17.88 4.01 -19.73
N PHE A 252 17.31 2.81 -19.79
CA PHE A 252 17.56 1.89 -20.90
C PHE A 252 16.92 2.35 -22.22
N SER A 253 15.76 3.01 -22.19
CA SER A 253 15.20 3.68 -23.37
C SER A 253 16.21 4.67 -23.97
N GLU A 254 16.83 5.51 -23.13
CA GLU A 254 17.83 6.47 -23.57
C GLU A 254 19.11 5.79 -24.06
N VAL A 255 19.60 4.76 -23.37
CA VAL A 255 20.81 4.02 -23.75
C VAL A 255 20.66 3.33 -25.10
N PHE A 256 19.54 2.66 -25.34
CA PHE A 256 19.34 1.87 -26.56
C PHE A 256 18.84 2.72 -27.73
N LEU A 257 17.98 3.71 -27.50
CA LEU A 257 17.30 4.47 -28.56
C LEU A 257 17.72 5.94 -28.65
N GLY A 258 18.59 6.40 -27.74
CA GLY A 258 19.02 7.80 -27.66
C GLY A 258 17.90 8.76 -27.23
N THR A 259 16.76 8.25 -26.78
CA THR A 259 15.62 9.05 -26.34
C THR A 259 14.75 8.29 -25.33
N ILE A 260 14.11 9.03 -24.43
CA ILE A 260 13.22 8.47 -23.41
C ILE A 260 11.81 8.36 -23.99
N ALA A 261 11.20 7.18 -23.92
CA ALA A 261 9.84 6.98 -24.38
C ALA A 261 8.84 7.86 -23.58
N ASP A 262 7.90 8.44 -24.29
CA ASP A 262 7.05 9.55 -23.84
C ASP A 262 6.08 9.22 -22.71
N ARG A 263 5.70 7.94 -22.55
CA ARG A 263 4.76 7.49 -21.51
C ARG A 263 5.47 6.91 -20.28
N ILE A 264 6.80 6.93 -20.21
CA ILE A 264 7.54 6.51 -19.00
C ILE A 264 7.46 7.55 -17.86
N PRO A 265 7.67 8.86 -18.09
CA PRO A 265 7.75 9.84 -17.00
C PRO A 265 6.56 9.86 -16.02
N PRO A 266 5.30 9.66 -16.45
CA PRO A 266 4.17 9.57 -15.52
C PRO A 266 4.25 8.43 -14.48
N TYR A 267 5.07 7.40 -14.71
CA TYR A 267 5.29 6.29 -13.77
C TYR A 267 6.45 6.55 -12.78
N ILE A 268 7.18 7.65 -12.93
CA ILE A 268 8.30 8.02 -12.07
C ILE A 268 7.75 8.84 -10.89
N ASP A 269 7.74 8.22 -9.71
CA ASP A 269 7.30 8.83 -8.46
C ASP A 269 8.39 8.70 -7.38
N PRO A 270 9.13 9.80 -7.08
CA PRO A 270 10.15 9.82 -6.02
C PRO A 270 9.60 9.52 -4.63
N CYS A 271 8.30 9.76 -4.41
CA CYS A 271 7.63 9.54 -3.15
C CYS A 271 7.15 8.08 -2.99
N LYS A 272 7.25 7.25 -4.04
CA LYS A 272 6.77 5.86 -4.04
C LYS A 272 7.56 4.98 -3.07
N TYR A 273 8.86 5.18 -2.91
CA TYR A 273 9.72 4.26 -2.16
C TYR A 273 10.17 4.83 -0.83
N ASP A 274 10.11 3.99 0.20
CA ASP A 274 10.60 4.32 1.55
C ASP A 274 12.13 4.11 1.67
N LEU A 275 12.71 3.26 0.82
CA LEU A 275 14.14 2.99 0.75
C LEU A 275 14.51 2.59 -0.68
N VAL A 276 15.60 3.14 -1.19
CA VAL A 276 16.21 2.77 -2.48
C VAL A 276 17.57 2.13 -2.21
N ILE A 277 17.69 0.83 -2.47
CA ILE A 277 18.94 0.09 -2.36
C ILE A 277 19.59 0.08 -3.74
N MET A 278 20.71 0.79 -3.91
CA MET A 278 21.44 0.83 -5.16
C MET A 278 22.71 -0.01 -5.07
N LEU A 279 22.77 -1.08 -5.87
CA LEU A 279 23.94 -1.96 -5.93
C LEU A 279 24.99 -1.39 -6.86
N GLN A 280 26.20 -1.18 -6.34
CA GLN A 280 27.34 -0.73 -7.13
C GLN A 280 28.01 -1.91 -7.87
N PRO A 281 28.66 -1.68 -9.02
CA PRO A 281 29.26 -2.73 -9.85
C PRO A 281 30.64 -3.18 -9.32
N THR A 282 30.70 -3.56 -8.04
CA THR A 282 31.93 -4.04 -7.37
C THR A 282 32.05 -5.57 -7.32
N VAL A 283 31.03 -6.29 -7.80
CA VAL A 283 31.06 -7.75 -8.01
C VAL A 283 31.45 -8.11 -9.45
N PRO A 284 32.03 -9.31 -9.67
CA PRO A 284 32.38 -9.80 -11.00
C PRO A 284 31.19 -9.78 -11.96
N TRP A 285 31.47 -9.45 -13.22
CA TRP A 285 30.50 -9.57 -14.30
C TRP A 285 30.17 -11.04 -14.55
N VAL A 286 28.88 -11.34 -14.69
CA VAL A 286 28.40 -12.66 -15.10
C VAL A 286 27.70 -12.47 -16.44
N ALA A 287 28.22 -13.08 -17.51
CA ALA A 287 27.56 -13.05 -18.82
C ALA A 287 26.40 -14.05 -18.85
N ASP A 288 25.28 -13.66 -19.46
CA ASP A 288 24.12 -14.55 -19.69
C ASP A 288 23.57 -14.46 -21.12
N GLY A 289 24.31 -13.83 -22.03
CA GLY A 289 23.95 -13.69 -23.44
C GLY A 289 23.02 -12.51 -23.76
N LEU A 290 22.43 -11.85 -22.75
CA LEU A 290 21.52 -10.71 -22.94
C LEU A 290 22.14 -9.35 -22.54
N ARG A 291 23.27 -9.38 -21.82
CA ARG A 291 23.88 -8.18 -21.25
C ARG A 291 24.90 -7.56 -22.19
N GLU A 292 24.88 -6.24 -22.28
CA GLU A 292 25.66 -5.49 -23.28
C GLU A 292 26.69 -4.54 -22.64
N LEU A 293 26.50 -4.13 -21.38
CA LEU A 293 27.32 -3.12 -20.71
C LEU A 293 28.37 -3.72 -19.75
N GLY A 294 29.12 -4.72 -20.21
CA GLY A 294 30.00 -5.54 -19.36
C GLY A 294 31.36 -4.96 -18.98
N ASP A 295 31.84 -3.95 -19.69
CA ASP A 295 33.13 -3.31 -19.41
C ASP A 295 33.16 -2.62 -18.03
N SER A 296 34.29 -2.71 -17.32
CA SER A 296 34.36 -2.22 -15.93
C SER A 296 34.21 -0.70 -15.80
N GLN A 297 34.74 0.08 -16.76
CA GLN A 297 34.58 1.53 -16.78
C GLN A 297 33.15 1.91 -17.17
N VAL A 298 32.60 1.21 -18.17
CA VAL A 298 31.19 1.40 -18.60
C VAL A 298 30.25 1.15 -17.42
N ARG A 299 30.41 0.06 -16.67
CA ARG A 299 29.55 -0.25 -15.51
C ARG A 299 29.57 0.85 -14.45
N GLN A 300 30.74 1.39 -14.14
CA GLN A 300 30.90 2.49 -13.18
C GLN A 300 30.25 3.78 -13.69
N GLN A 301 30.41 4.06 -14.99
CA GLN A 301 29.77 5.20 -15.63
C GLN A 301 28.24 5.06 -15.63
N THR A 302 27.71 3.89 -16.02
CA THR A 302 26.28 3.55 -15.99
C THR A 302 25.70 3.69 -14.59
N ALA A 303 26.41 3.22 -13.56
CA ALA A 303 25.99 3.40 -12.17
C ALA A 303 25.87 4.89 -11.81
N SER A 304 26.86 5.70 -12.20
CA SER A 304 26.89 7.13 -11.90
C SER A 304 25.80 7.89 -12.65
N GLN A 305 25.58 7.56 -13.93
CA GLN A 305 24.52 8.15 -14.75
C GLN A 305 23.14 7.81 -14.21
N LEU A 306 22.90 6.55 -13.83
CA LEU A 306 21.62 6.12 -13.25
C LEU A 306 21.34 6.85 -11.93
N LEU A 307 22.33 6.97 -11.04
CA LEU A 307 22.18 7.73 -9.79
C LEU A 307 21.88 9.21 -10.06
N ALA A 308 22.58 9.82 -11.02
CA ALA A 308 22.31 11.19 -11.43
C ALA A 308 20.90 11.36 -12.00
N MET A 309 20.40 10.38 -12.76
CA MET A 309 19.04 10.37 -13.30
C MET A 309 17.98 10.30 -12.20
N TYR A 310 18.16 9.46 -11.17
CA TYR A 310 17.28 9.45 -10.00
C TYR A 310 17.22 10.81 -9.32
N HIS A 311 18.37 11.46 -9.10
CA HIS A 311 18.40 12.80 -8.51
C HIS A 311 17.75 13.86 -9.41
N ALA A 312 17.91 13.75 -10.73
CA ALA A 312 17.24 14.63 -11.70
C ALA A 312 15.71 14.49 -11.65
N TYR A 313 15.21 13.28 -11.35
CA TYR A 313 13.78 13.04 -11.12
C TYR A 313 13.30 13.40 -9.71
N GLY A 314 14.18 13.86 -8.81
CA GLY A 314 13.80 14.35 -7.49
C GLY A 314 13.86 13.32 -6.37
N PHE A 315 14.47 12.15 -6.58
CA PHE A 315 14.74 11.21 -5.49
C PHE A 315 15.81 11.79 -4.57
N ALA A 316 15.50 11.82 -3.28
CA ALA A 316 16.33 12.45 -2.27
C ALA A 316 17.49 11.54 -1.85
N THR A 317 18.68 12.11 -1.62
CA THR A 317 19.90 11.35 -1.31
C THR A 317 19.76 10.48 -0.08
N GLU A 318 19.00 10.92 0.93
CA GLU A 318 18.72 10.17 2.15
C GLU A 318 17.87 8.91 1.95
N GLN A 319 17.18 8.78 0.81
CA GLN A 319 16.45 7.56 0.45
C GLN A 319 17.40 6.44 -0.01
N PHE A 320 18.65 6.76 -0.39
CA PHE A 320 19.58 5.81 -0.97
C PHE A 320 20.44 5.10 0.08
N LEU A 321 20.49 3.77 -0.04
CA LEU A 321 21.56 2.94 0.49
C LEU A 321 22.44 2.49 -0.68
N LEU A 322 23.64 3.05 -0.78
CA LEU A 322 24.64 2.61 -1.76
C LEU A 322 25.38 1.38 -1.23
N VAL A 323 25.35 0.29 -1.99
CA VAL A 323 25.98 -0.99 -1.60
C VAL A 323 27.23 -1.23 -2.44
N GLU A 324 28.39 -0.97 -1.83
CA GLU A 324 29.71 -1.03 -2.48
C GLU A 324 30.50 -2.30 -2.16
N SER A 325 30.10 -3.09 -1.15
CA SER A 325 30.86 -4.29 -0.77
C SER A 325 31.02 -5.25 -1.97
N PRO A 326 32.23 -5.78 -2.22
CA PRO A 326 32.45 -6.81 -3.25
C PRO A 326 31.98 -8.21 -2.79
N ASP A 327 31.65 -8.39 -1.50
CA ASP A 327 31.23 -9.66 -0.93
C ASP A 327 29.70 -9.81 -0.88
N TYR A 328 29.17 -10.90 -1.44
CA TYR A 328 27.73 -11.11 -1.53
C TYR A 328 27.04 -11.31 -0.17
N TYR A 329 27.74 -11.80 0.84
CA TYR A 329 27.18 -11.99 2.18
C TYR A 329 27.08 -10.63 2.89
N GLU A 330 28.12 -9.83 2.88
CA GLU A 330 28.11 -8.46 3.42
C GLU A 330 27.03 -7.59 2.77
N ARG A 331 26.87 -7.68 1.44
CA ARG A 331 25.76 -7.01 0.72
C ARG A 331 24.40 -7.39 1.30
N LEU A 332 24.18 -8.69 1.50
CA LEU A 332 22.91 -9.20 2.03
C LEU A 332 22.66 -8.72 3.46
N GLU A 333 23.64 -8.85 4.34
CA GLU A 333 23.55 -8.43 5.75
C GLU A 333 23.29 -6.92 5.89
N LEU A 334 23.98 -6.10 5.08
CA LEU A 334 23.75 -4.66 5.05
C LEU A 334 22.30 -4.32 4.67
N CYS A 335 21.77 -4.99 3.64
CA CYS A 335 20.40 -4.79 3.18
C CYS A 335 19.37 -5.29 4.20
N ILE A 336 19.59 -6.45 4.82
CA ILE A 336 18.73 -6.97 5.91
C ILE A 336 18.70 -5.98 7.07
N SER A 337 19.85 -5.45 7.47
CA SER A 337 19.95 -4.45 8.55
C SER A 337 19.18 -3.18 8.21
N ALA A 338 19.33 -2.65 6.98
CA ALA A 338 18.63 -1.44 6.55
C ALA A 338 17.11 -1.61 6.54
N VAL A 339 16.60 -2.71 5.98
CA VAL A 339 15.16 -3.01 5.94
C VAL A 339 14.61 -3.27 7.35
N THR A 340 15.38 -3.94 8.22
CA THR A 340 14.99 -4.14 9.63
C THR A 340 14.84 -2.81 10.36
N LYS A 341 15.81 -1.89 10.19
CA LYS A 341 15.72 -0.53 10.75
C LYS A 341 14.52 0.23 10.22
N LEU A 342 14.24 0.14 8.92
CA LEU A 342 13.06 0.75 8.30
C LEU A 342 11.76 0.28 8.95
N LEU A 343 11.64 -1.03 9.24
CA LEU A 343 10.48 -1.58 9.94
C LEU A 343 10.43 -1.20 11.44
N GLN A 344 11.58 -1.05 12.09
CA GLN A 344 11.66 -0.64 13.50
C GLN A 344 11.33 0.84 13.74
N GLN A 345 11.61 1.72 12.79
CA GLN A 345 11.24 3.13 12.84
C GLN A 345 9.72 3.35 12.82
N GLY A 346 8.95 2.30 12.54
CA GLY A 346 7.49 2.30 12.48
C GLY A 346 6.95 2.86 11.17
N TRP A 347 5.63 3.02 11.08
CA TRP A 347 5.01 3.80 10.03
C TRP A 347 5.10 5.27 10.42
N ARG A 348 6.27 5.87 10.25
CA ARG A 348 6.42 7.32 10.22
C ARG A 348 6.63 7.72 8.76
N LEU A 349 5.95 8.78 8.33
CA LEU A 349 6.36 9.49 7.14
C LEU A 349 7.83 9.85 7.32
N LEU A 350 8.71 9.33 6.46
CA LEU A 350 10.04 9.90 6.34
C LEU A 350 9.82 11.37 5.97
N SER A 351 10.57 12.26 6.60
CA SER A 351 10.50 13.72 6.39
C SER A 351 10.97 14.15 5.00
N THR A 352 10.91 13.26 4.01
CA THR A 352 11.01 13.60 2.59
C THR A 352 9.77 14.42 2.27
N GLY A 353 9.93 15.70 1.92
CA GLY A 353 8.88 16.71 1.70
C GLY A 353 7.93 16.44 0.52
N CYS A 354 7.63 15.18 0.27
CA CYS A 354 6.84 14.63 -0.80
C CYS A 354 5.40 14.47 -0.30
N GLN A 355 4.60 15.53 -0.45
CA GLN A 355 3.15 15.41 -0.36
C GLN A 355 2.67 14.79 -1.67
N SER A 356 2.45 13.48 -1.71
CA SER A 356 1.72 12.85 -2.81
C SER A 356 0.29 13.34 -2.79
N ALA A 357 -0.22 13.81 -3.95
CA ALA A 357 -1.60 14.26 -4.14
C ALA A 357 -2.65 13.17 -3.86
#